data_AF-A0A931ZQA4-F1
#
_entry.id   AF-A0A931ZQA4-F1
#
_cell.length_a   1.000
_cell.length_b   1.000
_cell.length_c   1.000
_cell.angle_alpha   90.00
_cell.angle_beta   90.00
_cell.angle_gamma   90.00
#
_symmetry.space_group_name_H-M   'P 1'
#
loop_
_entity.id
_entity.type
_entity.pdbx_description
1 polymer ?
#
loop_
_entity_poly.entity_id
_entity_poly.type
_entity_poly.pdbx_seq_one_letter_code
_entity_poly.pdbx_strand_id
1 'polypeptide(L)'
;MSTSKGIGLKARDITELLPASVARFLFCRSDYRQTVEFEPIGTMAIPDLFDEYDRCFKAFIDDSDENLSRAFEMSQIGEIPHKKETLLPRFRDVVNYIQMPNVDVLKKYEEIKGAKLSDIEINLINERAKYAKIWLEKYAPEEFRIKISESLPQKVKDLSKEQKQFLKKAIDLIEENDDPEKLQLALYDLTKKLKVDAKKSFSAIYMALIGKEFGPKAAWFLLQYPKEQVIKRLEEATR
;
A
#
# COMPACT_ATOMS: atom_id res chain seq x y z
N MET A 1 3.76 28.99 -4.35
CA MET A 1 3.08 28.39 -5.52
C MET A 1 3.44 29.17 -6.77
N SER A 2 4.32 28.63 -7.60
CA SER A 2 4.62 29.14 -8.95
C SER A 2 3.59 28.54 -9.93
N THR A 3 2.83 29.40 -10.58
CA THR A 3 1.70 29.07 -11.46
C THR A 3 2.10 28.73 -12.89
N SER A 4 3.34 28.34 -13.18
CA SER A 4 3.78 28.25 -14.58
C SER A 4 3.32 27.00 -15.36
N LYS A 5 2.43 26.16 -14.82
CA LYS A 5 1.76 25.06 -15.56
C LYS A 5 0.29 24.80 -15.22
N GLY A 6 -0.35 25.59 -14.35
CA GLY A 6 -1.75 25.37 -13.96
C GLY A 6 -2.02 24.07 -13.16
N ILE A 7 -0.98 23.39 -12.67
CA ILE A 7 -1.05 22.17 -11.86
C ILE A 7 -0.98 22.59 -10.39
N GLY A 8 -2.04 23.24 -9.89
CA GLY A 8 -2.16 23.59 -8.47
C GLY A 8 -3.20 22.71 -7.81
N LEU A 9 -2.84 22.02 -6.73
CA LEU A 9 -3.79 21.29 -5.89
C LEU A 9 -4.76 22.29 -5.26
N LYS A 10 -6.07 22.15 -5.52
CA LYS A 10 -7.06 23.08 -4.93
C LYS A 10 -7.30 22.71 -3.46
N ALA A 11 -7.69 23.70 -2.66
CA ALA A 11 -8.02 23.47 -1.25
C ALA A 11 -9.08 22.37 -1.04
N ARG A 12 -10.09 22.29 -1.92
CA ARG A 12 -11.09 21.22 -1.89
C ARG A 12 -10.48 19.83 -2.12
N ASP A 13 -9.45 19.75 -2.97
CA ASP A 13 -8.80 18.49 -3.32
C ASP A 13 -7.99 18.00 -2.10
N ILE A 14 -7.43 18.90 -1.29
CA ILE A 14 -6.76 18.58 -0.01
C ILE A 14 -7.73 17.93 0.98
N THR A 15 -8.95 18.46 1.12
CA THR A 15 -9.93 17.94 2.08
C THR A 15 -10.47 16.56 1.70
N GLU A 16 -10.42 16.20 0.42
CA GLU A 16 -10.71 14.84 -0.05
C GLU A 16 -9.50 13.90 0.14
N LEU A 17 -8.29 14.45 0.11
CA LEU A 17 -7.02 13.71 0.12
C LEU A 17 -6.50 13.35 1.51
N LEU A 18 -6.76 14.20 2.51
CA LEU A 18 -6.20 14.09 3.85
C LEU A 18 -7.30 14.17 4.92
N PRO A 19 -7.10 13.51 6.08
CA PRO A 19 -7.86 13.82 7.28
C PRO A 19 -7.78 15.31 7.59
N ALA A 20 -8.83 15.88 8.17
CA ALA A 20 -8.88 17.32 8.43
C ALA A 20 -7.75 17.78 9.38
N SER A 21 -7.36 16.96 10.36
CA SER A 21 -6.22 17.21 11.25
C SER A 21 -4.88 17.22 10.50
N VAL A 22 -4.63 16.19 9.68
CA VAL A 22 -3.40 16.08 8.87
C VAL A 22 -3.32 17.20 7.82
N ALA A 23 -4.46 17.59 7.24
CA ALA A 23 -4.54 18.74 6.32
C ALA A 23 -4.18 20.06 6.99
N ARG A 24 -4.61 20.29 8.24
CA ARG A 24 -4.20 21.48 9.02
C ARG A 24 -2.73 21.39 9.41
N PHE A 25 -2.27 20.21 9.83
CA PHE A 25 -0.88 19.96 10.19
C PHE A 25 0.09 20.33 9.07
N LEU A 26 -0.27 20.05 7.81
CA LEU A 26 0.51 20.46 6.64
C LEU A 26 0.90 21.95 6.67
N PHE A 27 0.00 22.81 7.13
CA PHE A 27 0.24 24.26 7.24
C PHE A 27 0.86 24.65 8.59
N CYS A 28 0.44 24.02 9.69
CA CYS A 28 0.91 24.37 11.04
C CYS A 28 2.36 23.96 11.33
N ARG A 29 2.88 22.95 10.62
CA ARG A 29 4.24 22.44 10.84
C ARG A 29 5.35 23.32 10.26
N SER A 30 5.01 24.25 9.37
CA SER A 30 5.98 25.11 8.69
C SER A 30 5.93 26.52 9.25
N ASP A 31 7.08 27.21 9.27
CA ASP A 31 7.10 28.64 9.60
C ASP A 31 6.31 29.43 8.55
N TYR A 32 5.52 30.41 9.00
CA TYR A 32 4.64 31.22 8.13
C TYR A 32 5.40 32.02 7.06
N ARG A 33 6.71 32.24 7.23
CA ARG A 33 7.60 32.88 6.24
C ARG A 33 8.13 31.90 5.20
N GLN A 34 7.95 30.59 5.41
CA GLN A 34 8.38 29.56 4.48
C GLN A 34 7.23 29.15 3.56
N THR A 35 7.59 28.75 2.34
CA THR A 35 6.61 28.17 1.42
C THR A 35 6.32 26.74 1.84
N VAL A 36 5.04 26.41 2.04
CA VAL A 36 4.60 25.02 2.22
C VAL A 36 4.66 24.33 0.87
N GLU A 37 5.63 23.44 0.69
CA GLU A 37 5.75 22.58 -0.49
C GLU A 37 5.01 21.26 -0.26
N PHE A 38 4.08 20.94 -1.16
CA PHE A 38 3.31 19.71 -1.10
C PHE A 38 2.90 19.29 -2.51
N GLU A 39 3.63 18.30 -3.06
CA GLU A 39 3.33 17.68 -4.34
C GLU A 39 2.80 16.27 -4.10
N PRO A 40 1.47 16.05 -4.10
CA PRO A 40 0.91 14.74 -3.78
C PRO A 40 0.93 13.75 -4.95
N ILE A 41 1.05 14.19 -6.20
CA ILE A 41 0.85 13.33 -7.37
C ILE A 41 2.15 12.59 -7.71
N GLY A 42 2.10 11.26 -7.67
CA GLY A 42 3.22 10.40 -8.05
C GLY A 42 4.40 10.46 -7.07
N THR A 43 4.17 10.92 -5.83
CA THR A 43 5.22 11.04 -4.81
C THR A 43 4.83 10.38 -3.48
N MET A 44 5.76 10.41 -2.53
CA MET A 44 5.58 9.95 -1.16
C MET A 44 5.11 11.07 -0.20
N ALA A 45 4.78 12.27 -0.70
CA ALA A 45 4.44 13.41 0.15
C ALA A 45 3.28 13.14 1.13
N ILE A 46 2.28 12.35 0.74
CA ILE A 46 1.16 11.97 1.61
C ILE A 46 1.61 10.97 2.69
N PRO A 47 2.19 9.80 2.34
CA PRO A 47 2.76 8.90 3.34
C PRO A 47 3.73 9.59 4.32
N ASP A 48 4.61 10.45 3.83
CA ASP A 48 5.61 11.14 4.64
C ASP A 48 4.96 12.17 5.58
N LEU A 49 3.91 12.85 5.12
CA LEU A 49 3.12 13.74 5.98
C LEU A 49 2.42 13.00 7.12
N PHE A 50 1.90 11.79 6.88
CA PHE A 50 1.35 10.95 7.94
C PHE A 50 2.41 10.50 8.95
N ASP A 51 3.59 10.07 8.47
CA ASP A 51 4.68 9.66 9.35
C ASP A 51 5.18 10.83 10.23
N GLU A 52 5.23 12.04 9.67
CA GLU A 52 5.60 13.25 10.41
C GLU A 52 4.53 13.69 11.40
N TYR A 53 3.25 13.59 11.02
CA TYR A 53 2.12 13.82 11.92
C TYR A 53 2.16 12.87 13.11
N ASP A 54 2.39 11.58 12.86
CA ASP A 54 2.49 10.55 13.90
C ASP A 54 3.71 10.76 14.80
N ARG A 55 4.84 11.22 14.24
CA ARG A 55 6.02 11.62 15.01
C ARG A 55 5.70 12.77 15.96
N CYS A 56 4.96 13.78 15.49
CA CYS A 56 4.56 14.92 16.32
C CYS A 56 3.53 14.52 17.39
N PHE A 57 2.58 13.65 17.04
CA PHE A 57 1.65 13.10 18.03
C PHE A 57 2.35 12.28 19.11
N LYS A 58 3.33 11.46 18.72
CA LYS A 58 4.17 10.72 19.68
C LYS A 58 4.97 11.66 20.58
N ALA A 59 5.55 12.72 20.02
CA ALA A 59 6.25 13.73 20.81
C ALA A 59 5.34 14.39 21.85
N PHE A 60 4.08 14.68 21.47
CA PHE A 60 3.05 15.20 22.36
C PHE A 60 2.65 14.22 23.47
N ILE A 61 2.50 12.92 23.17
CA ILE A 61 2.18 11.90 24.19
C ILE A 61 3.34 11.75 25.19
N ASP A 62 4.56 11.70 24.68
CA ASP A 62 5.77 11.37 25.45
C ASP A 62 6.42 12.61 26.11
N ASP A 63 5.91 13.82 25.85
CA ASP A 63 6.51 15.10 26.25
C ASP A 63 8.01 15.23 25.88
N SER A 64 8.38 14.68 24.72
CA SER A 64 9.79 14.52 24.33
C SER A 64 10.37 15.67 23.51
N ASP A 65 9.53 16.45 22.84
CA ASP A 65 9.94 17.63 22.05
C ASP A 65 8.81 18.65 22.01
N GLU A 66 9.03 19.83 22.58
CA GLU A 66 8.02 20.89 22.69
C GLU A 66 7.60 21.45 21.33
N ASN A 67 8.52 21.59 20.38
CA ASN A 67 8.20 22.15 19.06
C ASN A 67 7.36 21.17 18.24
N LEU A 68 7.72 19.89 18.25
CA LEU A 68 6.94 18.85 17.57
C LEU A 68 5.56 18.68 18.21
N SER A 69 5.50 18.70 19.54
CA SER A 69 4.24 18.65 20.28
C SER A 69 3.34 19.81 19.90
N ARG A 70 3.92 21.02 19.84
CA ARG A 70 3.18 22.24 19.49
C ARG A 70 2.61 22.19 18.08
N ALA A 71 3.36 21.67 17.11
CA ALA A 71 2.88 21.49 15.74
C ALA A 71 1.66 20.56 15.68
N PHE A 72 1.67 19.46 16.45
CA PHE A 72 0.51 18.57 16.56
C PHE A 72 -0.69 19.27 17.21
N GLU A 73 -0.49 19.93 18.35
CA GLU A 73 -1.56 20.66 19.06
C GLU A 73 -2.24 21.70 18.17
N MET A 74 -1.46 22.51 17.45
CA MET A 74 -1.99 23.54 16.55
C MET A 74 -2.83 22.99 15.40
N SER A 75 -2.66 21.71 15.06
CA SER A 75 -3.46 21.05 14.03
C SER A 75 -4.80 20.49 14.54
N GLN A 76 -5.03 20.47 15.86
CA GLN A 76 -6.27 20.01 16.46
C GLN A 76 -7.33 21.12 16.52
N ILE A 77 -8.61 20.73 16.44
CA ILE A 77 -9.74 21.64 16.68
C ILE A 77 -10.56 21.05 17.81
N GLY A 78 -10.86 21.87 18.83
CA GLY A 78 -11.61 21.43 20.01
C GLY A 78 -10.72 20.74 21.03
N GLU A 79 -11.17 19.59 21.53
CA GLU A 79 -10.45 18.83 22.55
C GLU A 79 -9.21 18.14 21.95
N ILE A 80 -8.05 18.44 22.53
CA ILE A 80 -6.79 17.79 22.17
C ILE A 80 -6.82 16.36 22.73
N PRO A 81 -6.41 15.33 21.96
CA PRO A 81 -6.37 13.97 22.46
C PRO A 81 -5.61 13.85 23.78
N HIS A 82 -6.10 13.01 24.69
CA HIS A 82 -5.37 12.75 25.93
C HIS A 82 -4.01 12.12 25.65
N LYS A 83 -3.01 12.46 26.47
CA LYS A 83 -1.67 11.86 26.45
C LYS A 83 -1.73 10.42 26.97
N LYS A 84 -2.16 9.52 26.10
CA LYS A 84 -2.26 8.09 26.37
C LYS A 84 -1.53 7.34 25.27
N GLU A 85 -0.77 6.33 25.67
CA GLU A 85 -0.14 5.41 24.73
C GLU A 85 -1.19 4.80 23.80
N THR A 86 -0.99 5.03 22.50
CA THR A 86 -1.93 4.68 21.44
C THR A 86 -1.15 4.06 20.29
N LEU A 87 -1.61 2.94 19.76
CA LEU A 87 -1.04 2.36 18.55
C LEU A 87 -1.21 3.35 17.38
N LEU A 88 -0.11 3.69 16.71
CA LEU A 88 -0.11 4.52 15.50
C LEU A 88 0.23 3.67 14.26
N PRO A 89 -0.77 3.09 13.59
CA PRO A 89 -0.59 2.36 12.33
C PRO A 89 0.16 3.20 11.28
N ARG A 90 1.36 2.81 10.87
CA ARG A 90 2.06 3.54 9.80
C ARG A 90 1.23 3.53 8.51
N PHE A 91 1.11 4.67 7.85
CA PHE A 91 0.28 4.80 6.66
C PHE A 91 0.68 3.81 5.56
N ARG A 92 1.99 3.67 5.31
CA ARG A 92 2.54 2.74 4.31
C ARG A 92 2.21 1.27 4.61
N ASP A 93 2.18 0.89 5.88
CA ASP A 93 1.82 -0.47 6.28
C ASP A 93 0.34 -0.72 6.05
N VAL A 94 -0.53 0.25 6.37
CA VAL A 94 -1.95 0.20 6.03
C VAL A 94 -2.16 0.05 4.53
N VAL A 95 -1.49 0.85 3.70
CA VAL A 95 -1.50 0.75 2.22
C VAL A 95 -1.15 -0.68 1.77
N ASN A 96 -0.12 -1.29 2.36
CA ASN A 96 0.27 -2.65 2.00
C ASN A 96 -0.81 -3.66 2.37
N TYR A 97 -1.34 -3.59 3.59
CA TYR A 97 -2.34 -4.55 4.08
C TYR A 97 -3.67 -4.46 3.34
N ILE A 98 -4.15 -3.26 2.99
CA ILE A 98 -5.42 -3.11 2.25
C ILE A 98 -5.35 -3.67 0.82
N GLN A 99 -4.15 -3.83 0.27
CA GLN A 99 -3.93 -4.43 -1.06
C GLN A 99 -3.78 -5.95 -0.99
N MET A 100 -3.77 -6.55 0.20
CA MET A 100 -3.68 -8.00 0.38
C MET A 100 -5.09 -8.60 0.53
N PRO A 101 -5.58 -9.43 -0.41
CA PRO A 101 -6.97 -9.92 -0.40
C PRO A 101 -7.41 -10.70 0.85
N ASN A 102 -6.46 -11.24 1.64
CA ASN A 102 -6.73 -12.08 2.82
C ASN A 102 -6.34 -11.44 4.14
N VAL A 103 -6.04 -10.16 4.12
CA VAL A 103 -5.65 -9.47 5.33
C VAL A 103 -6.85 -8.67 5.81
N ASP A 104 -7.45 -9.15 6.90
CA ASP A 104 -8.28 -8.30 7.74
C ASP A 104 -7.36 -7.34 8.48
N VAL A 105 -7.39 -6.07 8.08
CA VAL A 105 -6.47 -5.04 8.58
C VAL A 105 -6.62 -4.84 10.09
N LEU A 106 -7.84 -4.91 10.63
CA LEU A 106 -8.07 -4.73 12.07
C LEU A 106 -7.48 -5.91 12.85
N LYS A 107 -7.78 -7.15 12.44
CA LYS A 107 -7.16 -8.33 13.06
C LYS A 107 -5.65 -8.30 12.96
N LYS A 108 -5.12 -7.81 11.83
CA LYS A 108 -3.67 -7.71 11.65
C LYS A 108 -3.02 -6.76 12.66
N TYR A 109 -3.68 -5.65 12.97
CA TYR A 109 -3.19 -4.72 13.99
C TYR A 109 -3.45 -5.21 15.42
N GLU A 110 -4.48 -6.02 15.68
CA GLU A 110 -4.63 -6.74 16.95
C GLU A 110 -3.47 -7.72 17.18
N GLU A 111 -3.06 -8.47 16.16
CA GLU A 111 -1.87 -9.35 16.22
C GLU A 111 -0.60 -8.56 16.51
N ILE A 112 -0.39 -7.44 15.81
CA ILE A 112 0.80 -6.57 15.97
C ILE A 112 0.82 -5.97 17.38
N LYS A 113 -0.33 -5.54 17.90
CA LYS A 113 -0.47 -4.97 19.23
C LYS A 113 -0.34 -6.03 20.33
N GLY A 114 -0.71 -7.27 20.03
CA GLY A 114 -0.82 -8.35 21.02
C GLY A 114 -2.02 -8.21 21.97
N ALA A 115 -2.97 -7.33 21.65
CA ALA A 115 -4.16 -7.03 22.45
C ALA A 115 -5.29 -6.48 21.57
N LYS A 116 -6.50 -6.43 22.13
CA LYS A 116 -7.64 -5.80 21.44
C LYS A 116 -7.37 -4.32 21.15
N LEU A 117 -7.87 -3.87 20.01
CA LEU A 117 -7.85 -2.46 19.63
C LEU A 117 -8.90 -1.69 20.44
N SER A 118 -8.55 -0.48 20.85
CA SER A 118 -9.48 0.51 21.39
C SER A 118 -10.22 1.22 20.26
N ASP A 119 -11.34 1.87 20.58
CA ASP A 119 -12.14 2.62 19.59
C ASP A 119 -11.31 3.69 18.86
N ILE A 120 -10.38 4.35 19.55
CA ILE A 120 -9.47 5.34 18.96
C ILE A 120 -8.58 4.69 17.90
N GLU A 121 -7.99 3.53 18.21
CA GLU A 121 -7.11 2.82 17.28
C GLU A 121 -7.87 2.25 16.09
N ILE A 122 -9.08 1.72 16.31
CA ILE A 122 -9.98 1.27 15.23
C ILE A 122 -10.29 2.44 14.30
N ASN A 123 -10.64 3.60 14.86
CA ASN A 123 -10.92 4.80 14.07
C ASN A 123 -9.69 5.28 13.28
N LEU A 124 -8.51 5.28 13.89
CA LEU A 124 -7.25 5.62 13.21
C LEU A 124 -6.93 4.65 12.06
N ILE A 125 -7.14 3.34 12.24
CA ILE A 125 -6.92 2.34 11.19
C ILE A 125 -7.90 2.55 10.04
N ASN A 126 -9.19 2.73 10.35
CA ASN A 126 -10.23 2.93 9.35
C ASN A 126 -10.04 4.24 8.57
N GLU A 127 -9.67 5.32 9.25
CA GLU A 127 -9.33 6.59 8.62
C GLU A 127 -8.15 6.42 7.66
N ARG A 128 -7.03 5.83 8.12
CA ARG A 128 -5.88 5.58 7.26
C ARG A 128 -6.23 4.66 6.09
N ALA A 129 -7.05 3.63 6.29
CA ALA A 129 -7.50 2.74 5.22
C ALA A 129 -8.31 3.47 4.15
N LYS A 130 -9.18 4.41 4.55
CA LYS A 130 -9.92 5.28 3.63
C LYS A 130 -8.96 6.11 2.78
N TYR A 131 -8.03 6.83 3.40
CA TYR A 131 -7.11 7.71 2.67
C TYR A 131 -6.03 6.94 1.89
N ALA A 132 -5.63 5.76 2.34
CA ALA A 132 -4.77 4.85 1.60
C ALA A 132 -5.40 4.41 0.27
N LYS A 133 -6.71 4.12 0.24
CA LYS A 133 -7.43 3.80 -1.01
C LYS A 133 -7.42 4.99 -1.98
N ILE A 134 -7.71 6.20 -1.48
CA ILE A 134 -7.70 7.43 -2.27
C ILE A 134 -6.29 7.69 -2.84
N TRP A 135 -5.27 7.53 -2.00
CA TRP A 135 -3.88 7.66 -2.41
C TRP A 135 -3.54 6.65 -3.52
N LEU A 136 -3.77 5.36 -3.31
CA LEU A 136 -3.50 4.30 -4.29
C LEU A 136 -4.19 4.52 -5.64
N GLU A 137 -5.43 5.02 -5.63
CA GLU A 137 -6.21 5.22 -6.84
C GLU A 137 -5.71 6.40 -7.68
N LYS A 138 -5.41 7.53 -7.02
CA LYS A 138 -5.27 8.83 -7.70
C LYS A 138 -3.86 9.42 -7.63
N TYR A 139 -3.11 9.15 -6.57
CA TYR A 139 -1.91 9.92 -6.21
C TYR A 139 -0.65 9.08 -6.06
N ALA A 140 -0.79 7.79 -5.76
CA ALA A 140 0.34 6.92 -5.51
C ALA A 140 1.18 6.75 -6.78
N PRO A 141 2.52 6.68 -6.65
CA PRO A 141 3.39 6.21 -7.72
C PRO A 141 2.94 4.83 -8.23
N GLU A 142 3.20 4.54 -9.50
CA GLU A 142 2.77 3.27 -10.12
C GLU A 142 3.32 2.04 -9.38
N GLU A 143 4.53 2.14 -8.82
CA GLU A 143 5.13 1.04 -8.07
C GLU A 143 4.39 0.68 -6.77
N PHE A 144 3.43 1.48 -6.30
CA PHE A 144 2.61 1.17 -5.14
C PHE A 144 1.27 0.54 -5.49
N ARG A 145 0.84 0.61 -6.75
CA ARG A 145 -0.41 0.01 -7.21
C ARG A 145 -0.17 -1.46 -7.56
N ILE A 146 -0.89 -2.36 -6.91
CA ILE A 146 -0.86 -3.79 -7.26
C ILE A 146 -2.00 -4.05 -8.25
N LYS A 147 -1.79 -3.68 -9.51
CA LYS A 147 -2.69 -3.96 -10.63
C LYS A 147 -1.93 -4.63 -11.76
N ILE A 148 -2.59 -5.55 -12.48
CA ILE A 148 -2.03 -6.10 -13.73
C ILE A 148 -1.67 -4.92 -14.65
N SER A 149 -0.41 -4.86 -15.07
CA SER A 149 0.10 -3.82 -15.97
C SER A 149 -0.69 -3.83 -17.28
N GLU A 150 -0.94 -2.68 -17.88
CA GLU A 150 -1.69 -2.60 -19.15
C GLU A 150 -0.94 -3.30 -20.30
N SER A 151 0.39 -3.17 -20.32
CA SER A 151 1.29 -3.83 -21.26
C SER A 151 2.13 -4.90 -20.58
N LEU A 152 2.76 -5.78 -21.38
CA LEU A 152 3.69 -6.80 -20.89
C LEU A 152 4.91 -6.11 -20.22
N PRO A 153 5.17 -6.35 -18.92
CA PRO A 153 6.26 -5.68 -18.22
C PRO A 153 7.63 -6.03 -18.79
N GLN A 154 8.55 -5.07 -18.81
CA GLN A 154 9.89 -5.26 -19.36
C GLN A 154 10.72 -6.31 -18.58
N LYS A 155 10.45 -6.46 -17.27
CA LYS A 155 11.05 -7.49 -16.40
C LYS A 155 10.82 -8.93 -16.87
N VAL A 156 9.84 -9.18 -17.73
CA VAL A 156 9.61 -10.50 -18.34
C VAL A 156 10.84 -10.99 -19.10
N LYS A 157 11.67 -10.08 -19.63
CA LYS A 157 12.93 -10.43 -20.32
C LYS A 157 13.95 -11.09 -19.39
N ASP A 158 13.84 -10.85 -18.08
CA ASP A 158 14.76 -11.38 -17.06
C ASP A 158 14.34 -12.77 -16.56
N LEU A 159 13.21 -13.31 -17.05
CA LEU A 159 12.74 -14.64 -16.66
C LEU A 159 13.66 -15.74 -17.17
N SER A 160 14.14 -16.56 -16.23
CA SER A 160 14.90 -17.79 -16.52
C SER A 160 14.05 -18.85 -17.22
N LYS A 161 14.71 -19.85 -17.81
CA LYS A 161 14.04 -20.98 -18.48
C LYS A 161 13.13 -21.74 -17.51
N GLU A 162 13.61 -21.94 -16.28
CA GLU A 162 12.90 -22.61 -15.19
C GLU A 162 11.66 -21.82 -14.76
N GLN A 163 11.77 -20.48 -14.67
CA GLN A 163 10.62 -19.62 -14.38
C GLN A 163 9.60 -19.65 -15.51
N LYS A 164 10.02 -19.59 -16.77
CA LYS A 164 9.10 -19.73 -17.91
C LYS A 164 8.40 -21.09 -17.92
N GLN A 165 9.11 -22.17 -17.60
CA GLN A 165 8.52 -23.50 -17.50
C GLN A 165 7.49 -23.58 -16.36
N PHE A 166 7.79 -22.99 -15.21
CA PHE A 166 6.86 -22.88 -14.09
C PHE A 166 5.59 -22.12 -14.50
N LEU A 167 5.72 -20.95 -15.14
CA LEU A 167 4.57 -20.16 -15.58
C LEU A 167 3.71 -20.91 -16.60
N LYS A 168 4.31 -21.63 -17.57
CA LYS A 168 3.56 -22.46 -18.53
C LYS A 168 2.71 -23.52 -17.83
N LYS A 169 3.25 -24.16 -16.79
CA LYS A 169 2.53 -25.19 -16.02
C LYS A 169 1.54 -24.60 -15.01
N ALA A 170 1.76 -23.37 -14.56
CA ALA A 170 0.84 -22.67 -13.70
C ALA A 170 -0.47 -22.31 -14.43
N ILE A 171 -0.44 -22.11 -15.75
CA ILE A 171 -1.64 -21.84 -16.56
C ILE A 171 -2.67 -22.96 -16.39
N ASP A 172 -2.27 -24.23 -16.57
CA ASP A 172 -3.14 -25.40 -16.40
C ASP A 172 -3.82 -25.39 -15.00
N LEU A 173 -3.04 -25.07 -13.95
CA LEU A 173 -3.56 -25.01 -12.58
C LEU A 173 -4.55 -23.85 -12.37
N ILE A 174 -4.32 -22.71 -13.00
CA ILE A 174 -5.20 -21.54 -12.92
C ILE A 174 -6.54 -21.83 -13.62
N GLU A 175 -6.53 -22.56 -14.74
CA GLU A 175 -7.74 -22.98 -15.43
C GLU A 175 -8.60 -23.89 -14.53
N GLU A 176 -7.99 -24.90 -13.91
CA GLU A 176 -8.67 -25.94 -13.15
C GLU A 176 -9.14 -25.53 -11.74
N ASN A 177 -8.63 -24.43 -11.18
CA ASN A 177 -8.91 -24.04 -9.79
C ASN A 177 -9.59 -22.68 -9.70
N ASP A 178 -10.74 -22.63 -9.03
CA ASP A 178 -11.43 -21.38 -8.64
C ASP A 178 -11.25 -21.05 -7.15
N ASP A 179 -10.71 -21.99 -6.38
CA ASP A 179 -10.46 -21.81 -4.96
C ASP A 179 -9.01 -21.34 -4.74
N PRO A 180 -8.80 -20.20 -4.08
CA PRO A 180 -7.47 -19.64 -3.92
C PRO A 180 -6.56 -20.46 -3.01
N GLU A 181 -7.09 -21.20 -2.03
CA GLU A 181 -6.28 -22.03 -1.14
C GLU A 181 -5.77 -23.26 -1.88
N LYS A 182 -6.66 -23.94 -2.63
CA LYS A 182 -6.30 -25.07 -3.49
C LYS A 182 -5.30 -24.65 -4.56
N LEU A 183 -5.54 -23.52 -5.24
CA LEU A 183 -4.60 -23.00 -6.24
C LEU A 183 -3.24 -22.66 -5.62
N GLN A 184 -3.21 -22.04 -4.43
CA GLN A 184 -1.95 -21.71 -3.78
C GLN A 184 -1.13 -22.97 -3.45
N LEU A 185 -1.79 -24.00 -2.92
CA LEU A 185 -1.15 -25.29 -2.63
C LEU A 185 -0.65 -25.96 -3.92
N ALA A 186 -1.47 -25.98 -4.98
CA ALA A 186 -1.11 -26.55 -6.27
C ALA A 186 0.12 -25.83 -6.89
N LEU A 187 0.18 -24.50 -6.81
CA LEU A 187 1.33 -23.71 -7.24
C LEU A 187 2.58 -24.06 -6.44
N TYR A 188 2.48 -24.20 -5.11
CA TYR A 188 3.60 -24.63 -4.27
C TYR A 188 4.08 -26.04 -4.63
N ASP A 189 3.18 -26.99 -4.82
CA ASP A 189 3.54 -28.36 -5.21
C ASP A 189 4.16 -28.42 -6.60
N LEU A 190 3.75 -27.53 -7.51
CA LEU A 190 4.40 -27.38 -8.81
C LEU A 190 5.88 -26.96 -8.67
N THR A 191 6.21 -26.05 -7.74
CA THR A 191 7.62 -25.67 -7.48
C THR A 191 8.46 -26.87 -7.05
N LYS A 192 7.90 -27.73 -6.18
CA LYS A 192 8.55 -28.97 -5.72
C LYS A 192 8.75 -29.97 -6.87
N LYS A 193 7.72 -30.17 -7.70
CA LYS A 193 7.77 -31.07 -8.86
C LYS A 193 8.83 -30.66 -9.87
N LEU A 194 8.95 -29.35 -10.13
CA LEU A 194 9.94 -28.79 -11.05
C LEU A 194 11.34 -28.63 -10.41
N LYS A 195 11.48 -28.85 -9.10
CA LYS A 195 12.71 -28.62 -8.33
C LYS A 195 13.25 -27.19 -8.48
N VAL A 196 12.35 -26.21 -8.54
CA VAL A 196 12.67 -24.78 -8.64
C VAL A 196 12.41 -24.11 -7.29
N ASP A 197 13.23 -23.12 -6.95
CA ASP A 197 13.04 -22.32 -5.75
C ASP A 197 11.68 -21.60 -5.76
N ALA A 198 10.91 -21.76 -4.68
CA ALA A 198 9.57 -21.21 -4.58
C ALA A 198 9.56 -19.68 -4.71
N LYS A 199 10.52 -18.99 -4.07
CA LYS A 199 10.61 -17.52 -4.14
C LYS A 199 10.82 -17.05 -5.58
N LYS A 200 11.71 -17.70 -6.34
CA LYS A 200 11.92 -17.42 -7.77
C LYS A 200 10.69 -17.72 -8.62
N SER A 201 9.99 -18.83 -8.36
CA SER A 201 8.77 -19.20 -9.08
C SER A 201 7.63 -18.20 -8.85
N PHE A 202 7.35 -17.83 -7.60
CA PHE A 202 6.34 -16.82 -7.30
C PHE A 202 6.73 -15.43 -7.81
N SER A 203 8.03 -15.08 -7.76
CA SER A 203 8.53 -13.85 -8.36
C SER A 203 8.22 -13.74 -9.86
N ALA A 204 8.27 -14.86 -10.59
CA ALA A 204 7.94 -14.89 -12.01
C ALA A 204 6.49 -14.49 -12.29
N ILE A 205 5.54 -14.86 -11.41
CA ILE A 205 4.13 -14.48 -11.52
C ILE A 205 4.00 -12.95 -11.43
N TYR A 206 4.64 -12.34 -10.43
CA TYR A 206 4.59 -10.89 -10.25
C TYR A 206 5.33 -10.14 -11.35
N MET A 207 6.45 -10.66 -11.86
CA MET A 207 7.18 -10.06 -12.96
C MET A 207 6.33 -10.05 -14.25
N ALA A 208 5.60 -11.14 -14.51
CA ALA A 208 4.70 -11.24 -15.66
C ALA A 208 3.47 -10.33 -15.54
N LEU A 209 2.86 -10.26 -14.36
CA LEU A 209 1.59 -9.57 -14.19
C LEU A 209 1.74 -8.08 -13.89
N ILE A 210 2.68 -7.71 -13.01
CA ILE A 210 2.78 -6.36 -12.44
C ILE A 210 4.18 -5.75 -12.54
N GLY A 211 5.15 -6.44 -13.15
CA GLY A 211 6.52 -5.95 -13.30
C GLY A 211 7.32 -5.82 -11.99
N LYS A 212 6.87 -6.49 -10.91
CA LYS A 212 7.52 -6.47 -9.59
C LYS A 212 8.03 -7.86 -9.23
N GLU A 213 8.96 -7.94 -8.29
CA GLU A 213 9.52 -9.23 -7.84
C GLU A 213 8.70 -9.88 -6.73
N PHE A 214 7.82 -9.11 -6.09
CA PHE A 214 7.01 -9.52 -4.95
C PHE A 214 5.62 -8.89 -5.06
N GLY A 215 4.65 -9.53 -4.39
CA GLY A 215 3.25 -9.11 -4.35
C GLY A 215 2.45 -9.89 -3.30
N PRO A 216 1.12 -9.72 -3.27
CA PRO A 216 0.24 -10.43 -2.33
C PRO A 216 0.17 -11.91 -2.71
N LYS A 217 -0.34 -12.78 -1.82
CA LYS A 217 -0.42 -14.25 -2.08
C LYS A 217 -0.92 -14.53 -3.50
N ALA A 218 -0.11 -15.26 -4.28
CA ALA A 218 -0.27 -15.35 -5.72
C ALA A 218 -1.65 -15.86 -6.14
N ALA A 219 -2.17 -16.92 -5.55
CA ALA A 219 -3.47 -17.47 -5.94
C ALA A 219 -4.62 -16.47 -5.80
N TRP A 220 -4.64 -15.71 -4.71
CA TRP A 220 -5.64 -14.65 -4.50
C TRP A 220 -5.45 -13.48 -5.44
N PHE A 221 -4.21 -13.13 -5.74
CA PHE A 221 -3.91 -12.10 -6.72
C PHE A 221 -4.32 -12.52 -8.14
N LEU A 222 -4.17 -13.80 -8.49
CA LEU A 222 -4.57 -14.34 -9.80
C LEU A 222 -6.09 -14.33 -9.92
N LEU A 223 -6.79 -14.83 -8.90
CA LEU A 223 -8.25 -15.00 -8.92
C LEU A 223 -9.04 -13.70 -8.70
N GLN A 224 -8.39 -12.57 -8.39
CA GLN A 224 -9.05 -11.25 -8.36
C GLN A 224 -9.32 -10.69 -9.78
N TYR A 225 -8.76 -11.32 -10.81
CA TYR A 225 -8.94 -10.96 -12.22
C TYR A 225 -9.62 -12.09 -13.00
N PRO A 226 -10.26 -11.79 -14.14
CA PRO A 226 -10.72 -12.83 -15.07
C PRO A 226 -9.57 -13.76 -15.46
N LYS A 227 -9.81 -15.08 -15.41
CA LYS A 227 -8.79 -16.10 -15.71
C LYS A 227 -8.17 -15.89 -17.09
N GLU A 228 -8.98 -15.51 -18.08
CA GLU A 228 -8.56 -15.28 -19.45
C GLU A 228 -7.52 -14.16 -19.55
N GLN A 229 -7.69 -13.09 -18.76
CA GLN A 229 -6.76 -11.97 -18.73
C GLN A 229 -5.40 -12.41 -18.15
N VAL A 230 -5.44 -13.18 -17.06
CA VAL A 230 -4.26 -13.69 -16.37
C VAL A 230 -3.50 -14.67 -17.26
N ILE A 231 -4.21 -15.67 -17.80
CA ILE A 231 -3.65 -16.72 -18.65
C ILE A 231 -2.98 -16.11 -19.87
N LYS A 232 -3.67 -15.22 -20.59
CA LYS A 232 -3.10 -14.52 -21.75
C LYS A 232 -1.79 -13.82 -21.41
N ARG A 233 -1.71 -13.15 -20.25
CA ARG A 233 -0.48 -12.47 -19.82
C ARG A 233 0.65 -13.46 -19.53
N LEU A 234 0.35 -14.59 -18.90
CA LEU A 234 1.35 -15.64 -18.63
C LEU A 234 1.82 -16.32 -19.92
N GLU A 235 0.93 -16.53 -20.90
CA GLU A 235 1.30 -17.01 -22.23
C GLU A 235 2.25 -16.04 -22.94
N GLU A 236 1.90 -14.74 -22.96
CA GLU A 236 2.75 -13.69 -23.53
C GLU A 236 4.13 -13.65 -22.85
N ALA A 237 4.19 -13.82 -21.52
CA ALA A 237 5.43 -13.80 -20.76
C ALA A 237 6.33 -15.03 -20.98
N THR A 238 5.77 -16.12 -21.48
CA THR A 238 6.48 -17.40 -21.65
C THR A 238 6.83 -17.74 -23.10
N ARG A 239 6.50 -16.84 -24.04
CA ARG A 239 7.07 -16.80 -25.39
C ARG A 239 8.58 -16.52 -25.32
#